data_AF-A0A435WU87-F1
#
_entry.id   AF-A0A435WU87-F1
#
_cell.length_a   1.000
_cell.length_b   1.000
_cell.length_c   1.000
_cell.angle_alpha   90.00
_cell.angle_beta   90.00
_cell.angle_gamma   90.00
#
_symmetry.space_group_name_H-M   'P 1'
#
loop_
_entity.id
_entity.type
_entity.pdbx_description
1 polymer ?
#
loop_
_entity_poly.entity_id
_entity_poly.type
_entity_poly.pdbx_seq_one_letter_code
_entity_poly.pdbx_strand_id
1 'polypeptide(L)'
;TKQLRQAGFQGGIVLGDGNNSPEYLEIAGSAGEGVYLLSPPTVDLLSGAADFKAKYKETYGRDAGAYAALSHDVGDLIADAITRAKSVDQKAIIEALKASDFKGLAGEIKFTDKNTLQTSNFRPVIAKGGKWVAVE
;
A
#
# COMPACT_ATOMS: atom_id res chain seq x y z
N THR A 1 12.52 -16.07 6.36
CA THR A 1 11.74 -16.52 7.53
C THR A 1 11.92 -18.01 7.86
N LYS A 2 11.54 -18.96 6.99
CA LYS A 2 11.65 -20.41 7.27
C LYS A 2 13.02 -20.85 7.77
N GLN A 3 14.08 -20.50 7.05
CA GLN A 3 15.46 -20.87 7.41
C GLN A 3 15.90 -20.29 8.76
N LEU A 4 15.48 -19.06 9.10
CA LEU A 4 15.76 -18.47 10.42
C LEU A 4 15.11 -19.27 11.54
N ARG A 5 13.84 -19.65 11.38
CA ARG A 5 13.12 -20.47 12.38
C ARG A 5 13.72 -21.87 12.49
N GLN A 6 14.10 -22.49 11.37
CA GLN A 6 14.79 -23.79 11.34
C GLN A 6 16.15 -23.74 12.03
N ALA A 7 16.87 -22.62 11.94
CA ALA A 7 18.12 -22.38 12.66
C ALA A 7 17.93 -22.06 14.16
N GLY A 8 16.69 -22.10 14.67
CA GLY A 8 16.39 -21.89 16.09
C GLY A 8 16.16 -20.44 16.49
N PHE A 9 16.12 -19.48 15.56
CA PHE A 9 15.87 -18.08 15.89
C PHE A 9 14.44 -17.87 16.42
N GLN A 10 14.33 -17.42 17.68
CA GLN A 10 13.05 -17.13 18.34
C GLN A 10 12.71 -15.63 18.42
N GLY A 11 13.60 -14.75 17.98
CA GLY A 11 13.36 -13.30 18.04
C GLY A 11 12.25 -12.83 17.10
N GLY A 12 11.89 -11.56 17.25
CA GLY A 12 10.99 -10.86 16.32
C GLY A 12 11.60 -10.77 14.92
N ILE A 13 10.77 -10.95 13.90
CA ILE A 13 11.16 -10.75 12.49
C ILE A 13 10.28 -9.61 11.97
N VAL A 14 10.91 -8.61 11.37
CA VAL A 14 10.23 -7.49 10.71
C VAL A 14 10.64 -7.48 9.25
N LEU A 15 9.66 -7.33 8.37
CA LEU A 15 9.84 -7.27 6.92
C LEU A 15 9.47 -5.90 6.37
N GLY A 16 10.05 -5.54 5.23
CA GLY A 16 9.62 -4.40 4.43
C GLY A 16 8.46 -4.75 3.50
N ASP A 17 7.79 -3.71 3.03
CA ASP A 17 6.64 -3.71 2.11
C ASP A 17 6.75 -4.62 0.88
N GLY A 18 7.97 -4.90 0.38
CA GLY A 18 8.22 -5.89 -0.66
C GLY A 18 7.72 -7.31 -0.35
N ASN A 19 7.41 -7.62 0.92
CA ASN A 19 6.84 -8.91 1.35
C ASN A 19 5.32 -8.85 1.56
N ASN A 20 4.67 -7.73 1.25
CA ASN A 20 3.23 -7.55 1.38
C ASN A 20 2.50 -8.32 0.27
N SER A 21 2.45 -9.65 0.38
CA SER A 21 1.78 -10.47 -0.62
C SER A 21 1.18 -11.75 0.00
N PRO A 22 0.10 -12.30 -0.58
CA PRO A 22 -0.42 -13.61 -0.20
C PRO A 22 0.64 -14.73 -0.35
N GLU A 23 1.49 -14.64 -1.38
CA GLU A 23 2.53 -15.63 -1.67
C GLU A 23 3.58 -15.69 -0.56
N TYR A 24 3.94 -14.56 0.06
CA TYR A 24 4.81 -14.59 1.24
C TYR A 24 4.19 -15.42 2.36
N LEU A 25 2.90 -15.21 2.66
CA LEU A 25 2.20 -15.91 3.75
C LEU A 25 2.11 -17.42 3.46
N GLU A 26 1.82 -17.79 2.21
CA GLU A 26 1.83 -19.18 1.75
C GLU A 26 3.22 -19.83 1.85
N ILE A 27 4.24 -19.16 1.31
CA ILE A 27 5.63 -19.64 1.31
C ILE A 27 6.18 -19.68 2.72
N ALA A 28 5.83 -18.76 3.62
CA ALA A 28 6.31 -18.78 4.99
C ALA A 28 5.59 -19.84 5.84
N GLY A 29 4.29 -20.08 5.59
CA GLY A 29 3.46 -20.98 6.38
C GLY A 29 3.53 -20.66 7.87
N SER A 30 3.57 -21.69 8.71
CA SER A 30 3.66 -21.53 10.17
C SER A 30 4.90 -20.77 10.64
N ALA A 31 6.00 -20.78 9.87
CA ALA A 31 7.19 -20.01 10.22
C ALA A 31 6.95 -18.49 10.12
N GLY A 32 5.94 -18.08 9.35
CA GLY A 32 5.50 -16.70 9.18
C GLY A 32 4.65 -16.17 10.32
N GLU A 33 4.11 -17.03 11.19
CA GLU A 33 3.27 -16.58 12.30
C GLU A 33 4.03 -15.61 13.23
N GLY A 34 3.40 -14.49 13.57
CA GLY A 34 4.01 -13.46 14.41
C GLY A 34 5.08 -12.61 13.73
N VAL A 35 5.33 -12.80 12.42
CA VAL A 35 6.20 -11.90 11.64
C VAL A 35 5.49 -10.56 11.44
N TYR A 36 6.20 -9.48 11.72
CA TYR A 36 5.75 -8.13 11.43
C TYR A 36 6.13 -7.71 10.02
N LEU A 37 5.29 -6.89 9.42
CA LEU A 37 5.52 -6.24 8.14
C LEU A 37 5.22 -4.76 8.32
N LEU A 38 6.13 -3.92 7.85
CA LEU A 38 5.93 -2.48 7.77
C LEU A 38 5.64 -2.13 6.32
N SER A 39 4.38 -1.82 6.01
CA SER A 39 3.93 -1.53 4.65
C SER A 39 2.78 -0.54 4.63
N PRO A 40 2.48 0.07 3.47
CA PRO A 40 1.16 0.64 3.23
C PRO A 40 0.08 -0.44 3.42
N PRO A 41 -1.16 -0.05 3.79
CA PRO A 41 -2.24 -1.00 4.00
C PRO A 41 -2.58 -1.74 2.70
N THR A 42 -2.83 -3.05 2.80
CA THR A 42 -3.48 -3.76 1.70
C THR A 42 -4.91 -3.28 1.54
N VAL A 43 -5.48 -3.53 0.37
CA VAL A 43 -6.87 -3.19 0.07
C VAL A 43 -7.86 -3.79 1.07
N ASP A 44 -7.53 -4.95 1.65
CA ASP A 44 -8.36 -5.59 2.67
C ASP A 44 -8.34 -4.91 4.04
N LEU A 45 -7.31 -4.11 4.31
CA LEU A 45 -7.17 -3.34 5.55
C LEU A 45 -7.67 -1.89 5.40
N LEU A 46 -8.10 -1.49 4.19
CA LEU A 46 -8.62 -0.16 3.92
C LEU A 46 -10.13 -0.07 4.16
N SER A 47 -10.53 0.90 4.98
CA SER A 47 -11.94 1.29 5.10
C SER A 47 -12.43 1.88 3.77
N GLY A 48 -13.61 1.47 3.31
CA GLY A 48 -14.21 1.99 2.08
C GLY A 48 -13.67 1.38 0.78
N ALA A 49 -12.82 0.35 0.85
CA ALA A 49 -12.27 -0.28 -0.35
C ALA A 49 -13.18 -1.37 -0.97
N ALA A 50 -14.40 -1.57 -0.48
CA ALA A 50 -15.29 -2.63 -0.96
C ALA A 50 -15.60 -2.50 -2.46
N ASP A 51 -15.99 -1.30 -2.90
CA ASP A 51 -16.30 -1.03 -4.31
C ASP A 51 -15.07 -1.16 -5.20
N PHE A 52 -13.92 -0.69 -4.73
CA PHE A 52 -12.65 -0.84 -5.45
C PHE A 52 -12.30 -2.32 -5.64
N LYS A 53 -12.43 -3.15 -4.59
CA LYS A 53 -12.18 -4.60 -4.69
C LYS A 53 -13.10 -5.28 -5.69
N ALA A 54 -14.40 -4.98 -5.65
CA ALA A 54 -15.37 -5.56 -6.56
C ALA A 54 -15.04 -5.20 -8.02
N LYS A 55 -14.83 -3.91 -8.31
CA LYS A 55 -14.48 -3.43 -9.65
C LYS A 55 -13.14 -3.98 -10.15
N TYR A 56 -12.14 -4.03 -9.27
CA TYR A 56 -10.83 -4.58 -9.62
C TYR A 56 -10.95 -6.06 -10.01
N LYS A 57 -11.70 -6.85 -9.23
CA LYS A 57 -11.92 -8.27 -9.51
C LYS A 57 -12.72 -8.50 -10.78
N GLU A 58 -13.76 -7.70 -11.01
CA GLU A 58 -14.54 -7.72 -12.25
C GLU A 58 -13.67 -7.40 -13.48
N THR A 59 -12.82 -6.38 -13.38
CA THR A 59 -11.99 -5.91 -14.51
C THR A 59 -10.83 -6.86 -14.82
N TYR A 60 -10.16 -7.39 -13.79
CA TYR A 60 -8.89 -8.10 -13.94
C TYR A 60 -8.96 -9.60 -13.63
N GLY A 61 -10.12 -10.11 -13.19
CA GLY A 61 -10.31 -11.53 -12.87
C GLY A 61 -9.52 -12.03 -11.66
N ARG A 62 -8.97 -11.13 -10.84
CA ARG A 62 -8.15 -11.45 -9.66
C ARG A 62 -8.31 -10.41 -8.57
N ASP A 63 -7.95 -10.77 -7.34
CA ASP A 63 -7.97 -9.84 -6.21
C ASP A 63 -6.88 -8.76 -6.36
N ALA A 64 -7.12 -7.61 -5.75
CA ALA A 64 -6.22 -6.47 -5.81
C ALA A 64 -4.95 -6.73 -4.99
N GLY A 65 -3.78 -6.60 -5.63
CA GLY A 65 -2.49 -6.75 -4.96
C GLY A 65 -2.15 -5.58 -4.03
N ALA A 66 -1.06 -5.71 -3.27
CA ALA A 66 -0.65 -4.73 -2.25
C ALA A 66 -0.43 -3.30 -2.76
N TYR A 67 -0.04 -3.14 -4.03
CA TYR A 67 0.19 -1.81 -4.63
C TYR A 67 -1.02 -1.28 -5.42
N ALA A 68 -2.11 -2.03 -5.51
CA ALA A 68 -3.23 -1.67 -6.38
C ALA A 68 -3.90 -0.35 -5.99
N ALA A 69 -4.17 -0.14 -4.69
CA ALA A 69 -4.78 1.10 -4.21
C ALA A 69 -3.82 2.30 -4.35
N LEU A 70 -2.52 2.11 -4.12
CA LEU A 70 -1.51 3.16 -4.32
C LEU A 70 -1.44 3.61 -5.78
N SER A 71 -1.40 2.64 -6.71
CA SER A 71 -1.38 2.94 -8.15
C SER A 71 -2.67 3.60 -8.62
N HIS A 72 -3.82 3.22 -8.05
CA HIS A 72 -5.10 3.86 -8.32
C HIS A 72 -5.08 5.32 -7.89
N ASP A 73 -4.67 5.61 -6.65
CA ASP A 73 -4.59 6.97 -6.13
C ASP A 73 -3.64 7.85 -6.95
N VAL A 74 -2.49 7.30 -7.40
CA VAL A 74 -1.55 8.03 -8.27
C VAL A 74 -2.18 8.38 -9.62
N GLY A 75 -2.94 7.45 -10.21
CA GLY A 75 -3.66 7.72 -11.46
C GLY A 75 -4.65 8.87 -11.31
N ASP A 76 -5.46 8.83 -10.25
CA ASP A 76 -6.47 9.85 -9.98
C ASP A 76 -5.84 11.20 -9.60
N LEU A 77 -4.74 11.20 -8.83
CA LEU A 77 -3.96 12.39 -8.50
C LEU A 77 -3.42 13.09 -9.75
N ILE A 78 -2.88 12.33 -10.71
CA ILE A 78 -2.33 12.90 -11.95
C ILE A 78 -3.48 13.49 -12.78
N ALA A 79 -4.61 12.79 -12.90
CA ALA A 79 -5.78 13.29 -13.62
C ALA A 79 -6.34 14.58 -13.00
N ASP A 80 -6.44 14.63 -11.67
CA ASP A 80 -6.81 15.82 -10.91
C ASP A 80 -5.84 16.99 -11.17
N ALA A 81 -4.53 16.74 -11.09
CA ALA A 81 -3.52 17.77 -11.31
C ALA A 81 -3.56 18.35 -12.73
N ILE A 82 -3.72 17.50 -13.76
CA ILE A 82 -3.89 17.94 -15.15
C ILE A 82 -5.15 18.82 -15.28
N THR A 83 -6.25 18.41 -14.65
CA THR A 83 -7.51 19.15 -14.66
C THR A 83 -7.35 20.53 -14.02
N ARG A 84 -6.70 20.63 -12.86
CA ARG A 84 -6.42 21.91 -12.17
C ARG A 84 -5.45 22.79 -12.93
N ALA A 85 -4.42 22.20 -13.55
CA ALA A 85 -3.46 22.92 -14.39
C ALA A 85 -4.09 23.50 -15.66
N LYS A 86 -5.23 22.94 -16.12
CA LYS A 86 -5.90 23.29 -17.39
C LYS A 86 -4.92 23.27 -18.58
N SER A 87 -3.96 22.36 -18.53
CA SER A 87 -2.83 22.30 -19.45
C SER A 87 -2.21 20.92 -19.43
N VAL A 88 -1.58 20.56 -20.55
CA VAL A 88 -0.71 19.37 -20.66
C VAL A 88 0.77 19.73 -20.51
N ASP A 89 1.09 20.99 -20.20
CA ASP A 89 2.45 21.43 -19.94
C ASP A 89 2.99 20.80 -18.64
N GLN A 90 4.20 20.23 -18.74
CA GLN A 90 4.84 19.51 -17.64
C GLN A 90 5.04 20.39 -16.40
N LYS A 91 5.45 21.66 -16.57
CA LYS A 91 5.72 22.55 -15.42
C LYS A 91 4.40 22.91 -14.73
N ALA A 92 3.36 23.22 -15.50
CA ALA A 92 2.04 23.51 -14.97
C ALA A 92 1.47 22.34 -14.14
N ILE A 93 1.64 21.10 -14.64
CA ILE A 93 1.21 19.89 -13.92
C ILE A 93 2.03 19.69 -12.63
N ILE A 94 3.35 19.87 -12.67
CA ILE A 94 4.20 19.75 -11.49
C ILE A 94 3.80 20.76 -10.41
N GLU A 95 3.54 22.00 -10.78
CA GLU A 95 3.08 23.02 -9.82
C GLU A 95 1.70 22.67 -9.24
N ALA A 96 0.79 22.14 -10.06
CA ALA A 96 -0.49 21.63 -9.57
C ALA A 96 -0.31 20.45 -8.59
N LEU A 97 0.60 19.51 -8.87
CA LEU A 97 0.90 18.38 -7.99
C LEU A 97 1.48 18.84 -6.65
N LYS A 98 2.40 19.80 -6.64
CA LYS A 98 2.99 20.35 -5.41
C LYS A 98 1.93 20.98 -4.49
N ALA A 99 0.89 21.57 -5.07
CA ALA A 99 -0.22 22.17 -4.34
C ALA A 99 -1.35 21.18 -3.98
N SER A 100 -1.18 19.88 -4.22
CA SER A 100 -2.23 18.88 -3.98
C SER A 100 -2.52 18.66 -2.48
N ASP A 101 -3.81 18.51 -2.20
CA ASP A 101 -4.39 18.00 -0.96
C ASP A 101 -5.42 16.93 -1.38
N PHE A 102 -4.91 15.81 -1.91
CA PHE A 102 -5.72 14.81 -2.59
C PHE A 102 -6.09 13.69 -1.61
N LYS A 103 -7.38 13.35 -1.52
CA LYS A 103 -7.88 12.28 -0.64
C LYS A 103 -8.04 11.00 -1.45
N GLY A 104 -7.01 10.16 -1.43
CA GLY A 104 -7.00 8.85 -2.06
C GLY A 104 -7.58 7.75 -1.17
N LEU A 105 -7.78 6.58 -1.77
CA LEU A 105 -8.24 5.36 -1.11
C LEU A 105 -7.19 4.83 -0.11
N ALA A 106 -5.92 4.85 -0.47
CA ALA A 106 -4.80 4.40 0.35
C ALA A 106 -4.25 5.48 1.31
N GLY A 107 -4.79 6.70 1.21
CA GLY A 107 -4.48 7.80 2.13
C GLY A 107 -4.51 9.17 1.48
N GLU A 108 -4.32 10.19 2.31
CA GLU A 108 -4.13 11.57 1.85
C GLU A 108 -2.75 11.72 1.18
N ILE A 109 -2.74 12.39 0.03
CA ILE A 109 -1.54 12.73 -0.72
C ILE A 109 -1.37 14.25 -0.69
N LYS A 110 -0.35 14.65 0.07
CA LYS A 110 0.16 16.01 0.17
C LYS A 110 1.68 15.96 0.17
N PHE A 111 2.31 16.95 -0.44
CA PHE A 111 3.77 16.97 -0.59
C PHE A 111 4.43 17.98 0.34
N THR A 112 5.61 17.62 0.84
CA THR A 112 6.53 18.55 1.49
C THR A 112 7.26 19.40 0.47
N ASP A 113 7.95 20.45 0.91
CA ASP A 113 8.83 21.27 0.06
C ASP A 113 9.99 20.49 -0.58
N LYS A 114 10.25 19.26 -0.11
CA LYS A 114 11.24 18.35 -0.70
C LYS A 114 10.64 17.37 -1.71
N ASN A 115 9.38 17.58 -2.11
CA ASN A 115 8.62 16.70 -3.00
C ASN A 115 8.47 15.25 -2.49
N THR A 116 8.37 15.08 -1.17
CA THR A 116 8.05 13.79 -0.54
C THR A 116 6.63 13.82 0.00
N LEU A 117 6.01 12.66 0.23
CA LEU A 117 4.75 12.62 0.98
C LEU A 117 4.92 13.28 2.36
N GLN A 118 3.95 14.12 2.74
CA GLN A 118 3.92 14.80 4.02
C GLN A 118 3.57 13.84 5.16
N THR A 119 2.68 12.88 4.90
CA THR A 119 2.24 11.88 5.86
C THR A 119 2.54 10.49 5.31
N SER A 120 3.26 9.68 6.08
CA SER A 120 3.46 8.27 5.73
C SER A 120 2.19 7.48 6.02
N ASN A 121 1.80 6.62 5.07
CA ASN A 121 0.72 5.66 5.27
C ASN A 121 1.22 4.26 5.65
N PHE A 122 2.51 4.10 5.95
CA PHE A 122 3.05 2.84 6.44
C PHE A 122 2.50 2.52 7.82
N ARG A 123 2.02 1.29 7.99
CA ARG A 123 1.50 0.78 9.26
C ARG A 123 2.10 -0.59 9.55
N PRO A 124 2.36 -0.91 10.83
CA PRO A 124 2.73 -2.27 11.20
C PRO A 124 1.51 -3.19 11.03
N VAL A 125 1.74 -4.32 10.34
CA VAL A 125 0.82 -5.46 10.30
C VAL A 125 1.55 -6.70 10.78
N ILE A 126 0.80 -7.68 11.28
CA ILE A 126 1.34 -8.94 11.78
C ILE A 126 0.69 -10.11 11.04
N ALA A 127 1.51 -11.09 10.66
CA ALA A 127 1.03 -12.34 10.08
C ALA A 127 0.36 -13.18 11.18
N LYS A 128 -0.95 -13.40 11.03
CA LYS A 128 -1.76 -14.24 11.90
C LYS A 128 -2.71 -15.10 11.09
N GLY A 129 -2.64 -16.42 11.26
CA GLY A 129 -3.58 -17.36 10.62
C GLY A 129 -3.56 -17.27 9.09
N GLY A 130 -2.37 -17.07 8.51
CA GLY A 130 -2.20 -16.94 7.06
C GLY A 130 -2.72 -15.63 6.47
N LYS A 131 -2.92 -14.60 7.29
CA LYS A 131 -3.35 -13.25 6.86
C LYS A 131 -2.48 -12.17 7.48
N TRP A 132 -2.35 -11.05 6.79
CA TRP A 132 -1.88 -9.81 7.39
C TRP A 132 -3.01 -9.17 8.19
N VAL A 133 -2.75 -8.87 9.45
CA VAL A 133 -3.71 -8.24 10.37
C VAL A 133 -3.09 -6.96 10.92
N ALA A 134 -3.88 -5.90 11.07
CA ALA A 134 -3.42 -4.67 11.69
C ALA A 134 -2.91 -4.94 13.12
N VAL A 135 -1.83 -4.25 13.50
CA VAL A 135 -1.37 -4.22 14.90
C VAL A 135 -2.14 -3.12 15.61
N GLU A 136 -2.86 -3.48 16.68
CA GLU A 136 -3.50 -2.51 17.60
C GLU A 136 -2.48 -1.82 18.49
#